data_AF-A0A255EH00-F1
#
_entry.id   AF-A0A255EH00-F1
#
_cell.length_a   1.000
_cell.length_b   1.000
_cell.length_c   1.000
_cell.angle_alpha   90.00
_cell.angle_beta   90.00
_cell.angle_gamma   90.00
#
_symmetry.space_group_name_H-M   'P 1'
#
loop_
_entity.id
_entity.type
_entity.pdbx_description
1 polymer ?
#
loop_
_entity_poly.entity_id
_entity_poly.type
_entity_poly.pdbx_seq_one_letter_code
_entity_poly.pdbx_strand_id
1 'polypeptide(L)'
;MVIGSMELKRLGMAQKPAIVVPNHMLEQFSREFMQIYPRAMILAASGDDLTKTKRRQFVGRLANNDWDCVIMTRGAFQKLDLTPEHKADFSRAELTELREAHSAASEAGSELSVKEIEKKVKRAEERLKKELDKDYDPGISFEDTGIDYLCIDEAHDYKNLETPSNIRGAAVEGSD
;
A
#
# COMPACT_ATOMS: atom_id res chain seq x y z
N MET A 1 5.96 -16.05 8.69
CA MET A 1 5.21 -15.61 7.49
C MET A 1 5.02 -16.73 6.48
N VAL A 2 6.09 -17.40 5.99
CA VAL A 2 6.02 -18.52 5.01
C VAL A 2 4.94 -19.56 5.33
N ILE A 3 5.01 -20.21 6.49
CA ILE A 3 4.04 -21.25 6.90
C ILE A 3 2.61 -20.67 6.98
N GLY A 4 2.47 -19.44 7.51
CA GLY A 4 1.19 -18.77 7.64
C GLY A 4 0.53 -18.47 6.29
N SER A 5 1.28 -17.94 5.33
CA SER A 5 0.79 -17.69 3.97
C SER A 5 0.32 -18.99 3.29
N MET A 6 1.10 -20.07 3.41
CA MET A 6 0.69 -21.38 2.88
C MET A 6 -0.56 -21.93 3.57
N GLU A 7 -0.67 -21.76 4.89
CA GLU A 7 -1.83 -22.23 5.65
C GLU A 7 -3.09 -21.45 5.30
N LEU A 8 -3.00 -20.13 5.12
CA LEU A 8 -4.11 -19.30 4.65
C LEU A 8 -4.63 -19.78 3.30
N LYS A 9 -3.73 -20.11 2.36
CA LYS A 9 -4.10 -20.67 1.06
C LYS A 9 -4.71 -22.06 1.18
N ARG A 10 -4.11 -22.95 1.97
CA ARG A 10 -4.60 -24.31 2.21
C ARG A 10 -6.01 -24.33 2.82
N LEU A 11 -6.32 -23.37 3.69
CA LEU A 11 -7.63 -23.21 4.32
C LEU A 11 -8.64 -22.45 3.44
N GLY A 12 -8.22 -21.92 2.28
CA GLY A 12 -9.08 -21.12 1.40
C GLY A 12 -9.39 -19.72 1.94
N MET A 13 -8.64 -19.24 2.94
CA MET A 13 -8.80 -17.91 3.52
C MET A 13 -8.13 -16.81 2.69
N ALA A 14 -7.14 -17.18 1.88
CA ALA A 14 -6.50 -16.34 0.88
C ALA A 14 -6.26 -17.18 -0.39
N GLN A 15 -6.39 -16.59 -1.56
CA GLN A 15 -6.12 -17.24 -2.84
C GLN A 15 -4.71 -16.98 -3.31
N LYS A 16 -4.20 -15.77 -3.13
CA LYS A 16 -2.86 -15.35 -3.57
C LYS A 16 -2.21 -14.45 -2.52
N PRO A 17 -1.70 -15.03 -1.43
CA PRO A 17 -1.02 -14.26 -0.40
C PRO A 17 0.30 -13.69 -0.94
N ALA A 18 0.68 -12.52 -0.44
CA ALA A 18 1.95 -11.89 -0.72
C ALA A 18 2.69 -11.52 0.57
N ILE A 19 4.02 -11.66 0.57
CA ILE A 19 4.91 -11.29 1.66
C ILE A 19 5.75 -10.11 1.20
N VAL A 20 5.70 -9.00 1.94
CA VAL A 20 6.49 -7.79 1.67
C VAL A 20 7.66 -7.75 2.64
N VAL A 21 8.89 -7.70 2.12
CA VAL A 21 10.12 -7.77 2.92
C VAL A 21 11.10 -6.62 2.62
N PRO A 22 12.04 -6.32 3.53
CA PRO A 22 13.18 -5.45 3.22
C PRO A 22 14.00 -5.96 2.03
N ASN A 23 14.66 -5.07 1.29
CA ASN A 23 15.39 -5.42 0.05
C ASN A 23 16.41 -6.57 0.25
N HIS A 24 17.15 -6.54 1.36
CA HIS A 24 18.18 -7.55 1.67
C HIS A 24 17.60 -8.90 2.11
N MET A 25 16.31 -8.97 2.43
CA MET A 25 15.64 -10.18 2.92
C MET A 25 15.00 -11.01 1.80
N LEU A 26 14.87 -10.47 0.58
CA LEU A 26 14.17 -11.14 -0.53
C LEU A 26 14.73 -12.54 -0.83
N GLU A 27 16.05 -12.65 -1.00
CA GLU A 27 16.71 -13.91 -1.33
C GLU A 27 16.61 -14.92 -0.17
N GLN A 28 16.75 -14.42 1.07
CA GLN A 28 16.63 -15.25 2.25
C GLN A 28 15.24 -15.86 2.38
N PHE A 29 14.19 -15.04 2.30
CA PHE A 29 12.81 -15.52 2.37
C PHE A 29 12.49 -16.50 1.24
N SER A 30 12.92 -16.21 0.01
CA SER A 30 12.68 -17.08 -1.14
C SER A 30 13.33 -18.46 -0.95
N ARG A 31 14.56 -18.49 -0.45
CA ARG A 31 15.29 -19.74 -0.16
C ARG A 31 14.62 -20.54 0.96
N GLU A 32 14.28 -19.90 2.07
CA GLU A 32 13.59 -20.56 3.19
C GLU A 32 12.23 -21.10 2.76
N PHE A 33 11.48 -20.36 1.93
CA PHE A 33 10.21 -20.82 1.39
C PHE A 33 10.38 -22.13 0.61
N MET A 34 11.34 -22.18 -0.30
CA MET A 34 11.59 -23.38 -1.12
C MET A 34 12.18 -24.55 -0.31
N GLN A 35 12.85 -24.30 0.81
CA GLN A 35 13.31 -25.36 1.71
C GLN A 35 12.15 -26.02 2.46
N ILE A 36 11.19 -25.22 2.92
CA ILE A 36 10.04 -25.73 3.68
C ILE A 36 8.99 -26.34 2.74
N TYR A 37 8.74 -25.70 1.59
CA TYR A 37 7.77 -26.12 0.59
C TYR A 37 8.39 -26.22 -0.81
N PRO A 38 9.16 -27.29 -1.12
CA PRO A 38 9.89 -27.41 -2.39
C PRO A 38 9.01 -27.48 -3.66
N ARG A 39 7.71 -27.73 -3.48
CA ARG A 39 6.72 -27.84 -4.57
C ARG A 39 5.87 -26.59 -4.74
N ALA A 40 6.03 -25.58 -3.87
CA ALA A 40 5.25 -24.36 -3.97
C ALA A 40 5.66 -23.54 -5.19
N MET A 41 4.69 -22.99 -5.91
CA MET A 41 4.91 -22.01 -6.96
C MET A 41 4.98 -20.62 -6.33
N ILE A 42 6.20 -20.09 -6.18
CA ILE A 42 6.41 -18.74 -5.65
C ILE A 42 6.97 -17.79 -6.70
N LEU A 43 6.58 -16.51 -6.60
CA LEU A 43 7.15 -15.44 -7.42
C LEU A 43 7.87 -14.43 -6.53
N ALA A 44 9.19 -14.33 -6.68
CA ALA A 44 10.00 -13.32 -6.01
C ALA A 44 10.24 -12.11 -6.93
N ALA A 45 10.09 -10.88 -6.42
CA ALA A 45 10.36 -9.66 -7.18
C ALA A 45 10.94 -8.52 -6.35
N SER A 46 11.93 -7.85 -6.90
CA SER A 46 12.52 -6.64 -6.34
C SER A 46 12.00 -5.39 -7.06
N GLY A 47 12.32 -4.21 -6.52
CA GLY A 47 12.01 -2.95 -7.20
C GLY A 47 12.57 -2.88 -8.62
N ASP A 48 13.71 -3.51 -8.89
CA ASP A 48 14.37 -3.50 -10.21
C ASP A 48 13.65 -4.36 -11.25
N ASP A 49 12.78 -5.26 -10.79
CA ASP A 49 11.92 -6.09 -11.63
C ASP A 49 10.62 -5.36 -12.04
N LEU A 50 10.30 -4.23 -11.39
CA LEU A 50 9.09 -3.43 -11.63
C LEU A 50 9.40 -2.06 -12.27
N THR A 51 10.39 -2.00 -13.17
CA THR A 51 10.54 -0.82 -14.05
C THR A 51 9.30 -0.65 -14.94
N LYS A 52 9.06 0.56 -15.49
CA LYS A 52 7.84 0.86 -16.28
C LYS A 52 7.49 -0.23 -17.31
N THR A 53 8.48 -0.69 -18.07
CA THR A 53 8.30 -1.72 -19.11
C THR A 53 8.05 -3.12 -18.52
N LYS A 54 8.72 -3.47 -17.42
CA LYS A 54 8.64 -4.81 -16.81
C LYS A 54 7.40 -4.97 -15.91
N ARG A 55 6.87 -3.88 -15.35
CA ARG A 55 5.70 -3.92 -14.45
C ARG A 55 4.49 -4.59 -15.10
N ARG A 56 4.17 -4.27 -16.36
CA ARG A 56 3.05 -4.93 -17.07
C ARG A 56 3.25 -6.44 -17.19
N GLN A 57 4.48 -6.88 -17.46
CA GLN A 57 4.78 -8.31 -17.51
C GLN A 57 4.67 -8.96 -16.13
N PHE A 58 5.12 -8.28 -15.07
CA PHE A 58 5.02 -8.75 -13.70
C PHE A 58 3.55 -8.92 -13.27
N VAL A 59 2.74 -7.88 -13.43
CA VAL A 59 1.30 -7.93 -13.14
C VAL A 59 0.61 -8.99 -13.99
N GLY A 60 0.92 -9.08 -15.29
CA GLY A 60 0.39 -10.13 -16.16
C GLY A 60 0.77 -11.55 -15.72
N ARG A 61 1.99 -11.77 -15.21
CA ARG A 61 2.39 -13.07 -14.63
C ARG A 61 1.63 -13.39 -13.36
N LEU A 62 1.38 -12.40 -12.52
CA LEU A 62 0.58 -12.55 -11.30
C LEU A 62 -0.88 -12.86 -11.63
N ALA A 63 -1.49 -12.09 -12.52
CA ALA A 63 -2.90 -12.21 -12.89
C ALA A 63 -3.23 -13.58 -13.51
N ASN A 64 -2.36 -14.09 -14.38
CA ASN A 64 -2.64 -15.27 -15.19
C ASN A 64 -2.20 -16.61 -14.59
N ASN A 65 -1.53 -16.62 -13.43
CA ASN A 65 -1.05 -17.85 -12.80
C ASN A 65 -1.51 -17.94 -11.35
N ASP A 66 -1.74 -19.18 -10.91
CA ASP A 66 -2.10 -19.48 -9.53
C ASP A 66 -0.83 -19.64 -8.69
N TRP A 67 -0.32 -18.51 -8.18
CA TRP A 67 0.85 -18.50 -7.31
C TRP A 67 0.48 -18.91 -5.89
N ASP A 68 1.25 -19.80 -5.28
CA ASP A 68 1.09 -20.19 -3.88
C ASP A 68 1.44 -19.03 -2.93
N CYS A 69 2.46 -18.24 -3.30
CA CYS A 69 2.81 -17.01 -2.61
C CYS A 69 3.62 -16.08 -3.52
N VAL A 70 3.43 -14.78 -3.35
CA VAL A 70 4.31 -13.76 -3.94
C VAL A 70 5.23 -13.23 -2.84
N ILE A 71 6.52 -13.05 -3.13
CA ILE A 71 7.47 -12.42 -2.21
C ILE A 71 8.00 -11.19 -2.91
N MET A 72 7.83 -10.01 -2.33
CA MET A 72 8.27 -8.78 -2.97
C MET A 72 8.96 -7.84 -2.00
N THR A 73 9.88 -7.03 -2.50
CA THR A 73 10.48 -6.01 -1.64
C THR A 73 9.53 -4.85 -1.41
N ARG A 74 9.74 -4.08 -0.35
CA ARG A 74 8.98 -2.82 -0.10
C ARG A 74 8.99 -1.90 -1.32
N GLY A 75 10.14 -1.75 -1.98
CA GLY A 75 10.26 -0.94 -3.19
C GLY A 75 9.55 -1.52 -4.42
N ALA A 76 9.34 -2.84 -4.48
CA ALA A 76 8.48 -3.45 -5.50
C ALA A 76 7.00 -3.15 -5.19
N PHE A 77 6.59 -3.36 -3.94
CA PHE A 77 5.23 -3.12 -3.49
C PHE A 77 4.79 -1.67 -3.75
N GLN A 78 5.62 -0.68 -3.40
CA GLN A 78 5.36 0.75 -3.67
C GLN A 78 5.22 1.12 -5.15
N LYS A 79 5.69 0.27 -6.08
CA LYS A 79 5.59 0.51 -7.54
C LYS A 79 4.29 -0.04 -8.14
N LEU A 80 3.54 -0.84 -7.38
CA LEU A 80 2.20 -1.30 -7.75
C LEU A 80 1.20 -0.24 -7.30
N ASP A 81 0.72 0.54 -8.26
CA ASP A 81 -0.20 1.62 -7.98
C ASP A 81 -1.62 1.06 -7.78
N LEU A 82 -2.42 1.68 -6.92
CA LEU A 82 -3.85 1.38 -6.86
C LEU A 82 -4.57 1.92 -8.10
N THR A 83 -5.74 1.36 -8.39
CA THR A 83 -6.65 1.92 -9.41
C THR A 83 -7.02 3.38 -9.09
N PRO A 84 -7.29 4.22 -10.11
CA PRO A 84 -7.67 5.62 -9.89
C PRO A 84 -8.92 5.77 -9.02
N GLU A 85 -9.85 4.82 -9.13
CA GLU A 85 -11.08 4.78 -8.33
C GLU A 85 -10.77 4.60 -6.84
N HIS A 86 -10.04 3.55 -6.45
CA HIS A 86 -9.70 3.33 -5.04
C HIS A 86 -8.82 4.44 -4.45
N LYS A 87 -7.93 5.04 -5.25
CA LYS A 87 -7.18 6.23 -4.83
C LYS A 87 -8.09 7.42 -4.56
N ALA A 88 -9.02 7.69 -5.48
CA ALA A 88 -9.97 8.77 -5.32
C ALA A 88 -10.85 8.55 -4.08
N ASP A 89 -11.27 7.33 -3.81
CA ASP A 89 -12.06 6.99 -2.63
C ASP A 89 -11.26 7.17 -1.33
N PHE A 90 -10.00 6.74 -1.30
CA PHE A 90 -9.11 7.01 -0.16
C PHE A 90 -8.93 8.52 0.06
N SER A 91 -8.60 9.27 -1.00
CA SER A 91 -8.45 10.73 -0.95
C SER A 91 -9.74 11.44 -0.51
N ARG A 92 -10.92 10.96 -0.92
CA ARG A 92 -12.23 11.49 -0.49
C ARG A 92 -12.50 11.23 0.99
N ALA A 93 -12.12 10.07 1.50
CA ALA A 93 -12.24 9.74 2.92
C ALA A 93 -11.38 10.69 3.78
N GLU A 94 -10.10 10.85 3.45
CA GLU A 94 -9.21 11.80 4.15
C GLU A 94 -9.75 13.24 4.11
N LEU A 95 -10.30 13.64 2.97
CA LEU A 95 -10.85 14.97 2.78
C LEU A 95 -12.11 15.19 3.60
N THR A 96 -12.92 14.14 3.80
CA THR A 96 -14.08 14.15 4.69
C THR A 96 -13.64 14.37 6.13
N GLU A 97 -12.64 13.62 6.61
CA GLU A 97 -12.07 13.80 7.96
C GLU A 97 -11.50 15.21 8.18
N LEU A 98 -10.79 15.75 7.18
CA LEU A 98 -10.28 17.13 7.25
C LEU A 98 -11.40 18.18 7.32
N ARG A 99 -12.51 17.97 6.61
CA ARG A 99 -13.67 18.88 6.65
C ARG A 99 -14.39 18.81 8.00
N GLU A 100 -14.50 17.63 8.59
CA GLU A 100 -15.04 17.45 9.93
C GLU A 100 -14.16 18.15 10.97
N ALA A 101 -12.84 17.97 10.89
CA ALA A 101 -11.88 18.67 11.74
C ALA A 101 -11.95 20.20 11.58
N HIS A 102 -12.14 20.69 10.35
CA HIS A 102 -12.34 22.11 10.08
C HIS A 102 -13.60 22.66 10.75
N SER A 103 -14.73 21.96 10.65
CA SER A 103 -15.99 22.35 11.29
C SER A 103 -15.81 22.46 12.80
N ALA A 104 -15.22 21.43 13.42
CA ALA A 104 -14.97 21.41 14.87
C ALA A 104 -14.03 22.55 15.32
N ALA A 105 -12.98 22.84 14.56
CA ALA A 105 -12.07 23.95 14.84
C ALA A 105 -12.74 25.33 14.71
N SER A 106 -13.65 25.48 13.74
CA SER A 106 -14.42 26.69 13.52
C SER A 106 -15.41 26.95 14.67
N GLU A 107 -16.11 25.91 15.13
CA GLU A 107 -17.00 25.97 16.30
C GLU A 107 -16.24 26.30 17.59
N ALA A 108 -15.01 25.80 17.74
CA ALA A 108 -14.14 26.09 18.88
C ALA A 108 -13.50 27.50 18.86
N GLY A 109 -13.69 28.28 17.78
CA GLY A 109 -13.20 29.66 17.67
C GLY A 109 -11.68 29.81 17.51
N SER A 110 -10.96 28.77 17.08
CA SER A 110 -9.50 28.78 16.95
C SER A 110 -9.07 29.20 15.54
N GLU A 111 -9.01 30.51 15.27
CA GLU A 111 -8.71 31.07 13.94
C GLU A 111 -7.40 30.57 13.30
N LEU A 112 -6.36 30.34 14.12
CA LEU A 112 -5.07 29.87 13.61
C LEU A 112 -5.19 28.42 13.09
N SER A 113 -5.90 27.56 13.82
CA SER A 113 -6.12 26.16 13.43
C SER A 113 -7.04 26.03 12.22
N VAL A 114 -8.04 26.90 12.09
CA VAL A 114 -8.97 26.92 10.95
C VAL A 114 -8.20 27.16 9.64
N LYS A 115 -7.33 28.16 9.60
CA LYS A 115 -6.51 28.47 8.41
C LYS A 115 -5.56 27.34 8.02
N GLU A 116 -4.99 26.64 8.99
CA GLU A 116 -4.09 25.50 8.74
C GLU A 116 -4.84 24.31 8.16
N ILE A 117 -6.01 23.98 8.70
CA ILE A 117 -6.86 22.91 8.20
C ILE A 117 -7.39 23.27 6.80
N GLU A 118 -7.82 24.52 6.58
CA GLU A 118 -8.26 24.98 5.25
C GLU A 118 -7.17 24.79 4.18
N LYS A 119 -5.91 25.07 4.53
CA LYS A 119 -4.77 24.81 3.64
C LYS A 119 -4.58 23.31 3.36
N LYS A 120 -4.80 22.44 4.35
CA LYS A 120 -4.74 20.99 4.18
C LYS A 120 -5.89 20.49 3.28
N VAL A 121 -7.12 20.96 3.50
CA VAL A 121 -8.29 20.65 2.64
C VAL A 121 -7.99 21.02 1.19
N LYS A 122 -7.53 22.25 0.93
CA LYS A 122 -7.21 22.69 -0.43
C LYS A 122 -6.14 21.83 -1.10
N ARG A 123 -5.09 21.44 -0.36
CA ARG A 123 -4.04 20.54 -0.87
C ARG A 123 -4.59 19.14 -1.20
N ALA A 124 -5.47 18.61 -0.35
CA ALA A 124 -6.12 17.32 -0.58
C ALA A 124 -7.05 17.37 -1.81
N GLU A 125 -7.81 18.47 -1.98
CA GLU A 125 -8.63 18.70 -3.18
C GLU A 125 -7.80 18.76 -4.46
N GLU A 126 -6.67 19.48 -4.43
CA GLU A 126 -5.74 19.54 -5.56
C GLU A 126 -5.12 18.18 -5.87
N ARG A 127 -4.81 17.36 -4.86
CA ARG A 127 -4.33 15.98 -5.04
C ARG A 127 -5.39 15.10 -5.68
N LEU A 128 -6.62 15.11 -5.14
CA LEU A 128 -7.75 14.36 -5.68
C LEU A 128 -8.01 14.72 -7.14
N LYS A 129 -7.99 16.02 -7.48
CA LYS A 129 -8.15 16.45 -8.88
C LYS A 129 -7.06 15.89 -9.77
N LYS A 130 -5.79 15.93 -9.35
CA LYS A 130 -4.68 15.36 -10.11
C LYS A 130 -4.79 13.85 -10.28
N GLU A 131 -5.30 13.13 -9.29
CA GLU A 131 -5.52 11.68 -9.37
C GLU A 131 -6.59 11.34 -10.40
N LEU A 132 -7.67 12.12 -10.46
CA LEU A 132 -8.74 11.96 -11.44
C LEU A 132 -8.33 12.36 -12.87
N ASP A 133 -7.44 13.35 -13.00
CA ASP A 133 -6.95 13.84 -14.30
C ASP A 133 -5.79 13.00 -14.88
N LYS A 134 -5.26 12.03 -14.14
CA LYS A 134 -4.08 11.25 -14.55
C LYS A 134 -4.45 10.16 -15.55
N ASP A 135 -3.75 10.11 -16.68
CA ASP A 135 -3.83 8.98 -17.61
C ASP A 135 -3.44 7.67 -16.91
N TYR A 136 -4.39 6.75 -16.87
CA TYR A 136 -4.24 5.44 -16.28
C TYR A 136 -3.94 4.40 -17.36
N ASP A 137 -2.96 3.55 -17.09
CA ASP A 137 -2.63 2.41 -17.92
C ASP A 137 -3.34 1.17 -17.35
N PRO A 138 -4.34 0.59 -18.03
CA PRO A 138 -5.06 -0.57 -17.52
C PRO A 138 -4.17 -1.81 -17.39
N GLY A 139 -4.44 -2.65 -16.39
CA GLY A 139 -3.75 -3.93 -16.23
C GLY A 139 -2.38 -3.84 -15.56
N ILE A 140 -2.07 -2.73 -14.88
CA ILE A 140 -0.81 -2.54 -14.14
C ILE A 140 -1.01 -2.10 -12.69
N SER A 141 -2.23 -2.17 -12.17
CA SER A 141 -2.54 -1.85 -10.78
C SER A 141 -2.28 -3.01 -9.84
N PHE A 142 -2.29 -2.74 -8.54
CA PHE A 142 -2.22 -3.76 -7.50
C PHE A 142 -3.41 -4.72 -7.59
N GLU A 143 -4.61 -4.21 -7.85
CA GLU A 143 -5.85 -4.97 -7.97
C GLU A 143 -5.77 -5.98 -9.11
N ASP A 144 -5.13 -5.59 -10.23
CA ASP A 144 -4.91 -6.46 -11.39
C ASP A 144 -3.99 -7.67 -11.07
N THR A 145 -3.21 -7.62 -9.98
CA THR A 145 -2.35 -8.75 -9.58
C THR A 145 -3.13 -9.95 -9.04
N GLY A 146 -4.34 -9.68 -8.52
CA GLY A 146 -5.16 -10.65 -7.80
C GLY A 146 -4.58 -11.08 -6.45
N ILE A 147 -3.66 -10.32 -5.85
CA ILE A 147 -3.22 -10.51 -4.47
C ILE A 147 -4.35 -10.10 -3.53
N ASP A 148 -4.69 -10.97 -2.58
CA ASP A 148 -5.82 -10.78 -1.66
C ASP A 148 -5.43 -10.82 -0.18
N TYR A 149 -4.15 -11.06 0.12
CA TYR A 149 -3.65 -11.07 1.49
C TYR A 149 -2.20 -10.59 1.55
N LEU A 150 -1.87 -9.73 2.52
CA LEU A 150 -0.52 -9.19 2.72
C LEU A 150 0.04 -9.58 4.09
N CYS A 151 1.22 -10.20 4.08
CA CYS A 151 2.09 -10.36 5.24
C CYS A 151 3.21 -9.32 5.14
N ILE A 152 3.24 -8.35 6.05
CA ILE A 152 4.25 -7.29 6.04
C ILE A 152 5.34 -7.61 7.06
N ASP A 153 6.55 -7.81 6.58
CA ASP A 153 7.75 -7.83 7.43
C ASP A 153 8.14 -6.41 7.81
N GLU A 154 8.69 -6.24 9.01
CA GLU A 154 8.97 -4.92 9.58
C GLU A 154 7.74 -3.98 9.57
N ALA A 155 6.57 -4.52 9.91
CA ALA A 155 5.31 -3.78 10.00
C ALA A 155 5.36 -2.57 10.95
N HIS A 156 6.35 -2.52 11.86
CA HIS A 156 6.57 -1.37 12.74
C HIS A 156 6.89 -0.09 11.97
N ASP A 157 7.47 -0.21 10.77
CA ASP A 157 7.71 0.91 9.85
C ASP A 157 6.42 1.42 9.19
N TYR A 158 5.27 0.80 9.44
CA TYR A 158 3.96 1.24 8.91
C TYR A 158 2.98 1.61 10.01
N LYS A 159 3.34 1.36 11.28
CA LYS A 159 2.40 1.36 12.39
C LYS A 159 1.99 2.76 12.83
N ASN A 160 2.87 3.76 12.72
CA ASN A 160 2.57 5.09 13.22
C ASN A 160 1.93 5.92 12.10
N LEU A 161 0.66 6.26 12.26
CA LEU A 161 -0.02 7.18 11.36
C LEU A 161 0.39 8.63 11.69
N GLU A 162 0.39 9.50 10.69
CA GLU A 162 0.55 10.94 10.90
C GLU A 162 -0.51 11.40 11.92
N THR A 163 -0.06 12.04 13.00
CA THR A 163 -0.93 12.66 13.99
C THR A 163 -0.83 14.17 13.84
N PRO A 164 -1.77 14.80 13.12
CA PRO A 164 -1.76 16.25 12.95
C PRO A 164 -2.15 16.91 14.27
N SER A 165 -1.21 17.64 14.88
CA SER A 165 -1.46 18.38 16.12
C SER A 165 -0.71 19.71 16.15
N ASN A 166 -1.36 20.72 16.70
CA ASN A 166 -0.76 22.03 16.94
C ASN A 166 -0.08 22.11 18.33
N ILE A 167 -0.22 21.06 19.15
CA ILE A 167 0.40 20.97 20.46
C ILE A 167 1.86 20.51 20.27
N ARG A 168 2.80 21.35 20.71
CA ARG A 168 4.24 21.06 20.62
C ARG A 168 4.56 19.74 21.35
N GLY A 169 5.03 18.74 20.61
CA GLY A 169 5.37 17.40 21.11
C GLY A 169 4.26 16.34 20.97
N ALA A 170 3.06 16.72 20.53
CA ALA A 170 1.98 15.78 20.20
C ALA A 170 1.80 15.57 18.68
N ALA A 171 2.49 16.37 17.85
CA ALA A 171 2.55 16.14 16.42
C ALA A 171 3.49 14.96 16.12
N VAL A 172 3.02 14.03 15.31
CA VAL A 172 3.81 12.87 14.84
C VAL A 172 3.73 12.85 13.33
N GLU A 173 4.86 12.89 12.62
CA GLU A 173 4.88 12.83 11.15
C GLU A 173 4.39 11.47 10.60
N GLY A 174 4.37 10.43 11.44
CA GLY A 174 4.03 9.07 11.07
C GLY A 174 5.29 8.25 10.75
N SER A 175 5.10 6.98 10.39
CA SER A 175 6.15 6.14 9.81
C SER A 175 6.16 6.29 8.28
N ASP A 176 7.36 6.21 7.66
CA ASP A 176 7.61 6.35 6.22
C ASP A 176 7.18 5.13 5.36
#